data_AF-A0A924C8W1-F1
#
_entry.id   AF-A0A924C8W1-F1
#
_cell.length_a   1.000
_cell.length_b   1.000
_cell.length_c   1.000
_cell.angle_alpha   90.00
_cell.angle_beta   90.00
_cell.angle_gamma   90.00
#
_symmetry.space_group_name_H-M   'P 1'
#
loop_
_entity.id
_entity.type
_entity.pdbx_description
1 polymer ?
#
loop_
_entity_poly.entity_id
_entity_poly.type
_entity_poly.pdbx_seq_one_letter_code
_entity_poly.pdbx_strand_id
1 'polypeptide(L)'
;NGTIVDKLPIGEGCDGVVFDEDTKNIFTSNGEGNITVIHEENANKFMVTETIPTKRGARTITLDKKSHLLYLPTADFETPDPNQKGRPKMKPGTFQVLVIGK
;
A
#
# COMPACT_ATOMS: atom_id res chain seq x y z
N ASN A 1 1.79 27.93 6.09
CA ASN A 1 2.85 27.15 5.43
C ASN A 1 3.11 25.90 6.25
N GLY A 2 3.07 24.71 5.65
CA GLY A 2 3.47 23.47 6.32
C GLY A 2 4.98 23.26 6.26
N THR A 3 5.50 22.40 7.14
CA THR A 3 6.91 21.96 7.17
C THR A 3 6.98 20.44 7.08
N ILE A 4 8.02 19.91 6.43
CA ILE A 4 8.30 18.47 6.45
C ILE A 4 8.86 18.14 7.84
N VAL A 5 8.16 17.28 8.58
CA VAL A 5 8.57 16.86 9.94
C VAL A 5 9.32 15.53 9.96
N ASP A 6 9.13 14.68 8.93
CA ASP A 6 9.80 13.38 8.83
C ASP A 6 9.89 12.91 7.36
N LYS A 7 10.79 11.96 7.09
CA LYS A 7 10.95 11.26 5.80
C LYS A 7 11.35 9.81 6.06
N LEU A 8 10.45 8.89 5.77
CA LEU A 8 10.65 7.46 5.99
C LEU A 8 10.69 6.70 4.66
N PRO A 9 11.49 5.61 4.57
CA PRO A 9 11.48 4.75 3.40
C PRO A 9 10.16 3.97 3.30
N ILE A 10 9.69 3.76 2.07
CA ILE A 10 8.55 2.91 1.73
C ILE A 10 8.91 2.05 0.52
N GLY A 11 8.05 1.09 0.16
CA GLY A 11 8.24 0.26 -1.02
C GLY A 11 8.05 0.98 -2.35
N GLU A 12 8.58 0.41 -3.42
CA GLU A 12 8.52 0.97 -4.77
C GLU A 12 7.10 1.02 -5.36
N GLY A 13 6.84 2.08 -6.14
CA GLY A 13 5.60 2.25 -6.88
C GLY A 13 4.35 2.44 -6.01
N CYS A 14 4.50 3.13 -4.87
CA CYS A 14 3.37 3.58 -4.05
C CYS A 14 2.38 4.43 -4.86
N ASP A 15 1.09 4.25 -4.60
CA ASP A 15 0.00 4.96 -5.29
C ASP A 15 -1.09 5.43 -4.31
N GLY A 16 -1.34 4.66 -3.23
CA GLY A 16 -2.27 5.04 -2.17
C GLY A 16 -1.66 5.05 -0.77
N VAL A 17 -2.19 5.94 0.08
CA VAL A 17 -1.87 6.04 1.51
C VAL A 17 -3.16 6.25 2.29
N VAL A 18 -3.32 5.53 3.40
CA VAL A 18 -4.44 5.71 4.35
C VAL A 18 -3.93 5.85 5.77
N PHE A 19 -4.67 6.58 6.60
CA PHE A 19 -4.39 6.74 8.03
C PHE A 19 -5.55 6.22 8.85
N ASP A 20 -5.23 5.34 9.79
CA ASP A 20 -6.11 4.87 10.84
C ASP A 20 -5.90 5.71 12.09
N GLU A 21 -6.89 6.55 12.41
CA GLU A 21 -6.81 7.53 13.49
C GLU A 21 -6.90 6.89 14.88
N ASP A 22 -7.48 5.70 14.99
CA ASP A 22 -7.65 4.99 16.25
C ASP A 22 -6.37 4.24 16.62
N THR A 23 -5.72 3.61 15.63
CA THR A 23 -4.45 2.90 15.86
C THR A 23 -3.21 3.76 15.62
N LYS A 24 -3.38 4.99 15.11
CA LYS A 24 -2.30 5.89 14.69
C LYS A 24 -1.35 5.25 13.66
N ASN A 25 -1.89 4.40 12.79
CA ASN A 25 -1.10 3.75 11.75
C ASN A 25 -1.39 4.35 10.38
N ILE A 26 -0.32 4.64 9.65
CA ILE A 26 -0.30 5.03 8.26
C ILE A 26 0.09 3.80 7.46
N PHE A 27 -0.65 3.51 6.40
CA PHE A 27 -0.39 2.39 5.51
C PHE A 27 -0.12 2.91 4.10
N THR A 28 1.03 2.57 3.53
CA THR A 28 1.35 2.87 2.13
C THR A 28 1.23 1.60 1.31
N SER A 29 0.43 1.61 0.25
CA SER A 29 0.28 0.46 -0.64
C SER A 29 1.24 0.55 -1.82
N ASN A 30 2.21 -0.34 -1.86
CA ASN A 30 3.36 -0.25 -2.75
C ASN A 30 3.23 -1.25 -3.92
N GLY A 31 3.46 -0.77 -5.15
CA GLY A 31 3.29 -1.53 -6.40
C GLY A 31 4.21 -2.73 -6.53
N GLU A 32 5.33 -2.76 -5.81
CA GLU A 32 6.19 -3.93 -5.71
C GLU A 32 5.54 -5.13 -5.01
N GLY A 33 4.44 -4.91 -4.28
CA GLY A 33 3.65 -5.97 -3.66
C GLY A 33 3.85 -6.08 -2.15
N ASN A 34 3.87 -4.95 -1.46
CA ASN A 34 3.80 -4.91 0.01
C ASN A 34 3.05 -3.66 0.49
N ILE A 35 2.76 -3.64 1.78
CA ILE A 35 2.31 -2.45 2.51
C ILE A 35 3.42 -2.08 3.50
N THR A 36 3.78 -0.80 3.56
CA THR A 36 4.60 -0.28 4.66
C THR A 36 3.68 0.27 5.75
N VAL A 37 3.82 -0.23 6.97
CA VAL A 37 3.10 0.25 8.16
C VAL A 37 3.99 1.23 8.89
N ILE A 38 3.47 2.44 9.10
CA ILE A 38 4.16 3.52 9.80
C ILE A 38 3.30 3.95 10.98
N HIS A 39 3.84 3.93 12.18
CA HIS A 39 3.16 4.41 13.37
C HIS A 39 3.49 5.89 13.62
N GLU A 40 2.46 6.71 13.87
CA GLU A 40 2.60 8.07 14.38
C GLU A 40 2.74 8.02 15.91
N GLU A 41 3.96 8.20 16.43
CA GLU A 41 4.16 8.30 17.87
C GLU A 41 3.67 9.66 18.42
N ASN A 42 3.89 10.72 17.65
CA ASN A 42 3.40 12.07 17.90
C ASN A 42 3.53 12.92 16.63
N ALA A 43 3.07 14.18 16.70
CA ALA A 43 3.02 15.12 15.59
C ALA A 43 4.36 15.34 14.82
N ASN A 44 5.51 14.98 15.40
CA ASN A 44 6.82 15.16 14.79
C ASN A 44 7.66 13.88 14.72
N LYS A 45 7.11 12.72 15.08
CA LYS A 45 7.88 11.46 15.13
C LYS A 45 7.06 10.29 14.61
N PHE A 46 7.58 9.66 13.57
CA PHE A 46 6.97 8.53 12.90
C PHE A 46 7.98 7.36 12.85
N MET A 47 7.48 6.13 12.82
CA MET A 47 8.33 4.95 12.79
C MET A 47 7.74 3.89 11.87
N VAL A 48 8.54 3.34 10.95
CA VAL A 48 8.16 2.13 10.22
C VAL A 48 8.13 0.97 11.22
N THR A 49 6.97 0.36 11.41
CA THR A 49 6.78 -0.73 12.38
C THR A 49 6.76 -2.10 11.71
N GLU A 50 6.31 -2.17 10.46
CA GLU A 50 6.16 -3.44 9.74
C GLU A 50 6.14 -3.23 8.22
N THR A 51 6.56 -4.24 7.48
CA THR A 51 6.31 -4.37 6.05
C THR A 51 5.53 -5.65 5.81
N ILE A 52 4.28 -5.53 5.33
CA ILE A 52 3.37 -6.65 5.13
C ILE A 52 3.44 -7.08 3.65
N PRO A 53 3.83 -8.32 3.33
CA PRO A 53 3.77 -8.82 1.96
C PRO A 53 2.34 -8.82 1.43
N THR A 54 2.15 -8.34 0.21
CA THR A 54 0.86 -8.39 -0.50
C THR A 54 1.09 -9.02 -1.88
N LYS A 55 0.44 -8.49 -2.92
CA LYS A 55 0.58 -8.95 -4.31
C LYS A 55 1.05 -7.79 -5.16
N ARG A 56 2.03 -8.04 -6.02
CA ARG A 56 2.53 -7.06 -6.99
C ARG A 56 1.36 -6.42 -7.75
N GLY A 57 1.36 -5.09 -7.84
CA GLY A 57 0.29 -4.31 -8.46
C GLY A 57 -0.87 -3.91 -7.53
N ALA A 58 -0.98 -4.47 -6.32
CA ALA A 58 -1.96 -4.08 -5.29
C ALA A 58 -1.54 -2.76 -4.61
N ARG A 59 -1.57 -1.65 -5.36
CA ARG A 59 -1.04 -0.35 -4.91
C ARG A 59 -2.09 0.73 -4.65
N THR A 60 -3.35 0.47 -4.95
CA THR A 60 -4.46 1.28 -4.47
C THR A 60 -5.00 0.66 -3.19
N ILE A 61 -5.51 1.49 -2.28
CA ILE A 61 -5.92 1.07 -0.95
C ILE A 61 -7.08 1.92 -0.44
N THR A 62 -7.94 1.30 0.35
CA THR A 62 -8.89 2.01 1.23
C THR A 62 -8.94 1.32 2.59
N LEU A 63 -9.32 2.06 3.62
CA LEU A 63 -9.45 1.61 5.01
C LEU A 63 -10.92 1.66 5.42
N ASP A 64 -11.45 0.54 5.89
CA ASP A 64 -12.65 0.57 6.73
C ASP A 64 -12.24 0.88 8.17
N LYS A 65 -12.51 2.11 8.60
CA LYS A 65 -12.17 2.60 9.94
C LYS A 65 -12.88 1.86 11.07
N LYS A 66 -14.02 1.21 10.80
CA LYS A 66 -14.77 0.51 11.85
C LYS A 66 -14.18 -0.85 12.18
N SER A 67 -13.72 -1.56 11.14
CA SER A 67 -13.16 -2.90 11.27
C SER A 67 -11.63 -2.92 11.23
N HIS A 68 -10.99 -1.77 10.96
CA HIS A 68 -9.55 -1.64 10.73
C HIS A 68 -9.04 -2.56 9.61
N LEU A 69 -9.88 -2.79 8.59
CA LEU A 69 -9.54 -3.63 7.43
C LEU A 69 -9.12 -2.78 6.25
N LEU A 70 -8.04 -3.19 5.60
CA LEU A 70 -7.53 -2.59 4.37
C LEU A 70 -8.00 -3.42 3.18
N TYR A 71 -8.41 -2.74 2.12
CA TYR A 71 -8.86 -3.36 0.89
C TYR A 71 -8.01 -2.89 -0.29
N LEU A 72 -7.40 -3.83 -1.00
CA LEU A 72 -6.49 -3.55 -2.10
C LEU A 72 -6.90 -4.35 -3.35
N PRO A 73 -7.46 -3.69 -4.39
CA PRO A 73 -7.79 -4.36 -5.64
C PRO A 73 -6.53 -4.67 -6.45
N THR A 74 -6.50 -5.84 -7.08
CA THR A 74 -5.41 -6.26 -7.97
C THR A 74 -5.86 -7.39 -8.91
N ALA A 75 -4.96 -7.88 -9.76
CA ALA A 75 -5.16 -9.04 -10.62
C ALA A 75 -3.85 -9.83 -10.76
N ASP A 76 -3.90 -10.98 -11.43
CA ASP A 76 -2.67 -11.56 -11.99
C ASP A 76 -2.27 -10.82 -13.25
N PHE A 77 -0.97 -10.72 -13.46
CA PHE A 77 -0.39 -10.06 -14.61
C PHE A 77 0.37 -11.07 -15.48
N GLU A 78 0.35 -10.85 -16.78
CA GLU A 78 1.25 -11.53 -17.72
C GLU A 78 2.71 -11.18 -17.41
N THR A 79 3.62 -12.03 -17.84
CA THR A 79 5.05 -11.74 -17.74
C THR A 79 5.33 -10.41 -18.47
N PRO A 80 6.07 -9.46 -17.86
CA PRO A 80 6.42 -8.22 -18.53
C PRO A 80 7.16 -8.50 -19.83
N ASP A 81 6.64 -8.03 -20.96
CA ASP A 81 7.35 -8.03 -22.24
C ASP A 81 8.38 -6.87 -22.22
N PRO A 82 9.69 -7.16 -22.36
CA PRO A 82 10.73 -6.12 -22.39
C PRO A 82 10.52 -5.05 -23.47
N ASN A 83 9.78 -5.37 -24.54
CA ASN A 83 9.48 -4.45 -25.64
C ASN A 83 8.17 -3.67 -25.43
N GLN A 84 7.35 -4.07 -24.46
CA GLN A 84 6.11 -3.36 -24.15
C GLN A 84 6.39 -2.19 -23.21
N LYS A 85 6.02 -0.98 -23.63
CA LYS A 85 5.98 0.18 -22.73
C LYS A 85 4.75 0.10 -21.84
N GLY A 86 4.94 0.35 -20.54
CA GLY A 86 3.86 0.47 -19.57
C GLY A 86 3.69 -0.77 -18.70
N ARG A 87 2.51 -0.90 -18.08
CA ARG A 87 2.22 -1.99 -17.14
C ARG A 87 1.99 -3.30 -17.90
N PRO A 88 2.36 -4.45 -17.33
CA PRO A 88 1.98 -5.75 -17.88
C PRO A 88 0.45 -5.85 -18.02
N LYS A 89 -0.01 -6.65 -18.98
CA LYS A 89 -1.45 -6.91 -19.15
C LYS A 89 -1.97 -7.74 -17.99
N MET A 90 -3.20 -7.47 -17.58
CA MET A 90 -3.90 -8.30 -16.59
C MET A 90 -4.42 -9.58 -17.26
N LYS A 91 -4.31 -10.71 -16.57
CA LYS A 91 -4.92 -11.97 -17.02
C LYS A 91 -6.43 -11.91 -16.82
N PRO A 92 -7.25 -12.16 -17.86
CA PRO A 92 -8.71 -12.15 -17.74
C PRO A 92 -9.21 -13.07 -16.61
N GLY A 93 -10.22 -12.61 -15.86
CA GLY A 93 -10.85 -13.41 -14.79
C GLY A 93 -10.06 -13.51 -13.47
N THR A 94 -8.93 -12.82 -13.33
CA THR A 94 -8.07 -12.89 -12.12
C THR A 94 -8.18 -11.68 -11.20
N PHE A 95 -9.13 -10.78 -11.46
CA PHE A 95 -9.41 -9.66 -10.57
C PHE A 95 -9.78 -10.16 -9.18
N GLN A 96 -9.22 -9.52 -8.17
CA GLN A 96 -9.48 -9.84 -6.77
C GLN A 96 -9.26 -8.62 -5.89
N VAL A 97 -9.87 -8.63 -4.71
CA VAL A 97 -9.63 -7.65 -3.66
C VAL A 97 -8.94 -8.38 -2.51
N LEU A 98 -7.74 -7.95 -2.17
CA LEU A 98 -7.06 -8.41 -0.97
C LEU A 98 -7.70 -7.70 0.24
N VAL A 99 -7.98 -8.46 1.29
CA VAL A 99 -8.42 -7.92 2.58
C VAL A 99 -7.30 -8.17 3.57
N ILE A 100 -6.72 -7.10 4.12
CA ILE A 100 -5.65 -7.17 5.11
C ILE A 100 -6.20 -6.63 6.42
N GLY A 101 -5.97 -7.38 7.50
CA GLY A 101 -6.38 -7.04 8.86
C GLY A 101 -5.48 -7.76 9.85
N LYS A 102 -5.67 -7.46 11.13
CA LYS A 102 -5.07 -8.24 12.23
C LYS A 102 -5.73 -9.61 12.36
#